data_AF-A0A7Y7CBE2-F1
#
_entry.id   AF-A0A7Y7CBE2-F1
#
_cell.length_a   1.000
_cell.length_b   1.000
_cell.length_c   1.000
_cell.angle_alpha   90.00
_cell.angle_beta   90.00
_cell.angle_gamma   90.00
#
_symmetry.space_group_name_H-M   'P 1'
#
loop_
_entity.id
_entity.type
_entity.pdbx_description
1 polymer ?
#
loop_
_entity_poly.entity_id
_entity_poly.type
_entity_poly.pdbx_seq_one_letter_code
_entity_poly.pdbx_strand_id
1 'polypeptide(L)'
;MRARPGLRVVEPPSGAPGTDFEVFARQFQPVLFAILRKYCVGIEHEVEDLVHDVLLRALLQWEHLRHWESYKQRFWLGRVAENCFLDRCRRRKSEADRLRNLLELHEEAEDFDEAAQDELWCHVGEDDVKRALTFLSPRLRLTFELYLQGMSYARIARETGVSPGTVGARLHHARLELRELLRETAERRRRERRR
;
A
#
# COMPACT_ATOMS: atom_id res chain seq x y z
N MET A 1 -50.42 -0.62 -21.84
CA MET A 1 -49.73 0.35 -20.96
C MET A 1 -49.98 -0.06 -19.51
N ARG A 2 -49.02 -0.71 -18.83
CA ARG A 2 -49.17 -1.09 -17.42
C ARG A 2 -48.60 0.03 -16.55
N ALA A 3 -49.45 0.64 -15.73
CA ALA A 3 -49.08 1.64 -14.74
C ALA A 3 -48.16 1.03 -13.68
N ARG A 4 -47.08 1.74 -13.34
CA ARG A 4 -46.17 1.38 -12.25
C ARG A 4 -46.89 1.58 -10.91
N PRO A 5 -46.86 0.62 -9.97
CA PRO A 5 -47.40 0.85 -8.63
C PRO A 5 -46.56 1.93 -7.94
N GLY A 6 -47.24 2.94 -7.39
CA GLY A 6 -46.62 4.07 -6.70
C GLY A 6 -45.70 3.60 -5.59
N LEU A 7 -44.45 4.06 -5.65
CA LEU A 7 -43.49 3.93 -4.56
C LEU A 7 -44.08 4.69 -3.35
N ARG A 8 -44.63 3.96 -2.39
CA ARG A 8 -45.04 4.56 -1.11
C ARG A 8 -43.76 5.04 -0.42
N VAL A 9 -43.58 6.35 -0.32
CA VAL A 9 -42.61 6.94 0.59
C VAL A 9 -43.04 6.52 1.98
N VAL A 10 -42.33 5.55 2.56
CA VAL A 10 -42.51 5.19 3.96
C VAL A 10 -41.91 6.34 4.74
N GLU A 11 -42.76 7.19 5.32
CA GLU A 11 -42.28 8.17 6.28
C GLU A 11 -41.63 7.44 7.46
N PRO A 12 -40.41 7.81 7.85
CA PRO A 12 -39.73 7.15 8.95
C PRO A 12 -40.52 7.38 10.24
N PRO A 13 -40.64 6.36 11.12
CA PRO A 13 -41.37 6.50 12.36
C PRO A 13 -40.75 7.60 13.21
N SER A 14 -41.60 8.52 13.70
CA SER A 14 -41.23 9.55 14.66
C SER A 14 -40.58 8.89 15.87
N GLY A 15 -39.26 9.09 16.04
CA GLY A 15 -38.43 8.42 17.05
C GLY A 15 -37.40 7.42 16.53
N ALA A 16 -37.18 7.31 15.21
CA ALA A 16 -36.09 6.51 14.65
C ALA A 16 -34.71 7.15 14.97
N PRO A 17 -33.67 6.36 15.28
CA PRO A 17 -32.29 6.85 15.49
C PRO A 17 -31.72 7.64 14.29
N GLY A 18 -32.39 7.59 13.13
CA GLY A 18 -32.08 8.43 11.97
C GLY A 18 -32.23 9.93 12.24
N THR A 19 -33.24 10.40 12.98
CA THR A 19 -33.48 11.85 13.10
C THR A 19 -32.47 12.55 14.02
N ASP A 20 -32.13 11.96 15.16
CA ASP A 20 -31.16 12.54 16.09
C ASP A 20 -29.72 12.43 15.56
N PHE A 21 -29.38 11.30 14.92
CA PHE A 21 -28.08 11.13 14.30
C PHE A 21 -27.91 12.05 13.09
N GLU A 22 -28.96 12.28 12.29
CA GLU A 22 -28.89 13.22 11.16
C GLU A 22 -28.59 14.65 11.64
N VAL A 23 -29.21 15.09 12.74
CA VAL A 23 -28.92 16.39 13.34
C VAL A 23 -27.46 16.46 13.81
N PHE A 24 -26.99 15.41 14.50
CA PHE A 24 -25.60 15.28 14.92
C PHE A 24 -24.63 15.32 13.71
N ALA A 25 -24.92 14.56 12.66
CA ALA A 25 -24.09 14.48 11.47
C ALA A 25 -23.99 15.84 10.78
N ARG A 26 -25.12 16.55 10.58
CA ARG A 26 -25.13 17.91 10.00
C ARG A 26 -24.35 18.90 10.85
N GLN A 27 -24.40 18.77 12.18
CA GLN A 27 -23.66 19.64 13.10
C GLN A 27 -22.14 19.43 13.00
N PHE A 28 -21.67 18.18 12.91
CA PHE A 28 -20.25 17.86 12.97
C PHE A 28 -19.57 17.77 11.60
N GLN A 29 -20.33 17.59 10.51
CA GLN A 29 -19.80 17.49 9.16
C GLN A 29 -18.89 18.69 8.80
N PRO A 30 -19.26 19.97 8.99
CA PRO A 30 -18.36 21.10 8.66
C PRO A 30 -17.04 21.08 9.44
N VAL A 31 -17.09 20.63 10.71
CA VAL A 31 -15.90 20.52 11.57
C VAL A 31 -14.98 19.41 11.08
N LEU A 32 -15.55 18.25 10.74
CA LEU A 32 -14.80 17.12 10.19
C LEU A 32 -14.15 17.49 8.84
N PHE A 33 -14.88 18.19 7.96
CA PHE A 33 -14.33 18.72 6.72
C PHE A 33 -13.15 19.66 6.98
N ALA A 34 -13.28 20.60 7.91
CA ALA A 34 -12.21 21.54 8.25
C ALA A 34 -10.95 20.84 8.82
N ILE A 35 -11.14 19.79 9.62
CA ILE A 35 -10.04 18.98 10.17
C ILE A 35 -9.37 18.19 9.05
N LEU A 36 -10.13 17.42 8.28
CA LEU A 36 -9.60 16.51 7.27
C LEU A 36 -8.94 17.26 6.10
N ARG A 37 -9.44 18.45 5.71
CA ARG A 37 -8.76 19.30 4.71
C ARG A 37 -7.33 19.68 5.12
N LYS A 38 -7.02 19.79 6.42
CA LYS A 38 -5.65 20.06 6.88
C LYS A 38 -4.73 18.85 6.72
N TYR A 39 -5.29 17.65 6.81
CA TYR A 39 -4.53 16.40 6.64
C TYR A 39 -4.39 15.99 5.18
N CYS A 40 -5.42 16.21 4.37
CA CYS A 40 -5.54 15.75 2.98
C CYS A 40 -4.90 16.68 1.93
N VAL A 41 -3.78 17.35 2.26
CA VAL A 41 -3.08 18.22 1.31
C VAL A 41 -2.57 17.40 0.13
N GLY A 42 -2.99 17.75 -1.10
CA GLY A 42 -2.69 17.04 -2.33
C GLY A 42 -3.61 15.84 -2.64
N ILE A 43 -4.61 15.57 -1.78
CA ILE A 43 -5.64 14.54 -1.97
C ILE A 43 -7.03 15.04 -1.54
N GLU A 44 -7.35 16.29 -1.88
CA GLU A 44 -8.53 17.01 -1.40
C GLU A 44 -9.85 16.33 -1.77
N HIS A 45 -9.86 15.58 -2.87
CA HIS A 45 -11.01 14.80 -3.33
C HIS A 45 -11.39 13.66 -2.36
N GLU A 46 -10.47 13.19 -1.52
CA GLU A 46 -10.76 12.12 -0.56
C GLU A 46 -11.38 12.62 0.75
N VAL A 47 -11.47 13.93 0.95
CA VAL A 47 -11.99 14.50 2.19
C VAL A 47 -13.44 14.09 2.43
N GLU A 48 -14.27 14.10 1.38
CA GLU A 48 -15.69 13.74 1.48
C GLU A 48 -15.87 12.28 1.89
N ASP A 49 -15.11 11.36 1.28
CA ASP A 49 -15.10 9.94 1.64
C ASP A 49 -14.67 9.72 3.09
N LEU A 50 -13.61 10.41 3.54
CA LEU A 50 -13.12 10.29 4.90
C LEU A 50 -14.13 10.83 5.92
N VAL A 51 -14.83 11.92 5.59
CA VAL A 51 -15.93 12.43 6.43
C VAL A 51 -17.05 11.38 6.51
N HIS A 52 -17.39 10.76 5.38
CA HIS A 52 -18.39 9.69 5.35
C HIS A 52 -17.98 8.49 6.23
N ASP A 53 -16.74 8.02 6.11
CA ASP A 53 -16.19 6.93 6.93
C ASP A 53 -16.25 7.26 8.44
N VAL A 54 -15.94 8.50 8.82
CA VAL A 54 -16.03 8.95 10.22
C VAL A 54 -17.48 8.93 10.70
N LEU A 55 -18.42 9.43 9.90
CA LEU A 55 -19.84 9.44 10.25
C LEU A 55 -20.42 8.01 10.32
N LEU A 56 -20.02 7.10 9.42
CA LEU A 56 -20.41 5.70 9.50
C LEU A 56 -19.91 5.05 10.80
N ARG A 57 -18.66 5.29 11.20
CA ARG A 57 -18.12 4.81 12.48
C ARG A 57 -18.83 5.44 13.67
N ALA A 58 -19.24 6.71 13.57
CA ALA A 58 -20.05 7.38 14.59
C ALA A 58 -21.44 6.76 14.70
N LEU A 59 -22.08 6.42 13.57
CA LEU A 59 -23.38 5.75 13.55
C LEU A 59 -23.32 4.39 14.24
N LEU A 60 -22.27 3.61 13.98
CA LEU A 60 -22.04 2.31 14.64
C LEU A 60 -21.81 2.42 16.16
N GLN A 61 -21.46 3.61 16.66
CA GLN A 61 -21.22 3.88 18.08
C GLN A 61 -22.28 4.83 18.67
N TRP A 62 -23.38 5.08 17.95
CA TRP A 62 -24.32 6.15 18.25
C TRP A 62 -24.97 6.01 19.62
N GLU A 63 -25.35 4.79 20.01
CA GLU A 63 -25.96 4.51 21.32
C GLU A 63 -25.06 4.94 22.49
N HIS A 64 -23.75 4.93 22.33
CA HIS A 64 -22.82 5.43 23.34
C HIS A 64 -22.60 6.93 23.19
N LEU A 65 -22.35 7.39 21.96
CA LEU A 65 -22.01 8.78 21.66
C LEU A 65 -23.13 9.77 22.01
N ARG A 66 -24.39 9.40 21.82
CA ARG A 66 -25.54 10.29 22.07
C ARG A 66 -25.65 10.74 23.53
N HIS A 67 -25.09 9.97 24.47
CA HIS A 67 -25.10 10.27 25.89
C HIS A 67 -23.86 11.06 26.35
N TRP A 68 -22.91 11.33 25.46
CA TRP A 68 -21.68 12.04 25.80
C TRP A 68 -21.86 13.56 25.72
N GLU A 69 -21.10 14.28 26.53
CA GLU A 69 -20.97 15.74 26.43
C GLU A 69 -20.35 16.14 25.08
N SER A 70 -20.75 17.30 24.53
CA SER A 70 -20.37 17.70 23.17
C SER A 70 -18.86 17.79 22.94
N TYR A 71 -18.05 18.14 23.94
CA TYR A 71 -16.58 18.16 23.78
C TYR A 71 -15.98 16.76 23.68
N LYS A 72 -16.55 15.76 24.39
CA LYS A 72 -16.10 14.36 24.30
C LYS A 72 -16.41 13.79 22.93
N GLN A 73 -17.60 14.10 22.41
CA GLN A 73 -18.00 13.75 21.04
C GLN A 73 -17.01 14.35 20.01
N ARG A 74 -16.70 15.66 20.12
CA ARG A 74 -15.72 16.34 19.26
C ARG A 74 -14.34 15.69 19.30
N PHE A 75 -13.83 15.43 20.50
CA PHE A 75 -12.51 14.83 20.68
C PHE A 75 -12.43 13.43 20.06
N TRP A 76 -13.45 12.61 20.30
CA TRP A 76 -13.53 11.27 19.73
C TRP A 76 -13.63 11.29 18.21
N LEU A 77 -14.49 12.16 17.66
CA LEU A 77 -14.62 12.35 16.21
C LEU A 77 -13.29 12.77 15.56
N GLY A 78 -12.54 13.67 16.21
CA GLY A 78 -11.19 14.05 15.75
C GLY A 78 -10.23 12.87 15.70
N ARG A 79 -10.23 12.02 16.73
CA ARG A 79 -9.39 10.80 16.77
C ARG A 79 -9.79 9.79 15.71
N VAL A 80 -11.09 9.62 15.46
CA VAL A 80 -11.59 8.74 14.40
C VAL A 80 -11.20 9.28 13.03
N ALA A 81 -11.31 10.59 12.80
CA ALA A 81 -10.88 11.23 11.56
C ALA A 81 -9.39 11.04 11.29
N GLU A 82 -8.54 11.22 12.31
CA GLU A 82 -7.10 10.95 12.21
C GLU A 82 -6.81 9.48 11.90
N ASN A 83 -7.48 8.54 12.58
CA ASN A 83 -7.32 7.12 12.30
C ASN A 83 -7.77 6.74 10.89
N CYS A 84 -8.89 7.28 10.40
CA CYS A 84 -9.35 7.06 9.03
C CYS A 84 -8.33 7.58 8.00
N PHE A 85 -7.77 8.77 8.26
CA PHE A 85 -6.71 9.34 7.42
C PHE A 85 -5.45 8.47 7.44
N LEU A 86 -4.96 8.06 8.61
CA LEU A 86 -3.79 7.18 8.74
C LEU A 86 -4.01 5.81 8.10
N ASP A 87 -5.19 5.23 8.26
CA ASP A 87 -5.60 3.99 7.58
C ASP A 87 -5.56 4.16 6.06
N ARG A 88 -6.05 5.30 5.55
CA ARG A 88 -6.02 5.64 4.13
C ARG A 88 -4.59 5.82 3.63
N CYS A 89 -3.73 6.54 4.34
CA CYS A 89 -2.31 6.67 4.00
C CYS A 89 -1.61 5.29 3.99
N ARG A 90 -1.91 4.43 4.97
CA ARG A 90 -1.36 3.07 5.05
C ARG A 90 -1.84 2.19 3.88
N ARG A 91 -3.11 2.29 3.50
CA ARG A 91 -3.66 1.60 2.33
C ARG A 91 -3.05 2.10 1.03
N ARG A 92 -2.98 3.43 0.82
CA ARG A 92 -2.32 4.05 -0.33
C ARG A 92 -0.85 3.64 -0.44
N LYS A 93 -0.13 3.60 0.68
CA LYS A 93 1.26 3.10 0.69
C LYS A 93 1.32 1.62 0.29
N SER A 94 0.45 0.78 0.87
CA SER A 94 0.38 -0.63 0.49
C SER A 94 -0.07 -0.85 -0.95
N GLU A 95 -0.93 0.01 -1.50
CA GLU A 95 -1.45 -0.07 -2.86
C GLU A 95 -0.43 0.48 -3.86
N ALA A 96 0.27 1.56 -3.54
CA ALA A 96 1.41 2.06 -4.31
C ALA A 96 2.55 1.03 -4.32
N ASP A 97 2.81 0.36 -3.19
CA ASP A 97 3.77 -0.74 -3.15
C ASP A 97 3.29 -1.93 -4.00
N ARG A 98 1.98 -2.27 -3.97
CA ARG A 98 1.42 -3.33 -4.84
C ARG A 98 1.42 -2.95 -6.32
N LEU A 99 1.11 -1.70 -6.65
CA LEU A 99 1.06 -1.19 -8.01
C LEU A 99 2.45 -1.03 -8.58
N ARG A 100 3.43 -0.60 -7.77
CA ARG A 100 4.85 -0.67 -8.14
C ARG A 100 5.27 -2.11 -8.40
N ASN A 101 4.94 -3.06 -7.52
CA ASN A 101 5.20 -4.48 -7.77
C ASN A 101 4.47 -4.99 -9.04
N LEU A 102 3.27 -4.50 -9.36
CA LEU A 102 2.49 -4.90 -10.54
C LEU A 102 3.01 -4.27 -11.84
N LEU A 103 3.46 -3.02 -11.80
CA LEU A 103 4.07 -2.31 -12.92
C LEU A 103 5.48 -2.84 -13.18
N GLU A 104 6.25 -3.18 -12.15
CA GLU A 104 7.55 -3.86 -12.29
C GLU A 104 7.39 -5.29 -12.84
N LEU A 105 6.31 -6.00 -12.51
CA LEU A 105 5.95 -7.28 -13.16
C LEU A 105 5.52 -7.11 -14.64
N HIS A 106 5.13 -5.90 -15.06
CA HIS A 106 4.80 -5.59 -16.45
C HIS A 106 6.03 -5.07 -17.23
N GLU A 107 6.91 -4.32 -16.58
CA GLU A 107 8.22 -3.92 -17.13
C GLU A 107 9.18 -5.11 -17.26
N GLU A 108 9.07 -6.14 -16.41
CA GLU A 108 9.76 -7.44 -16.60
C GLU A 108 9.31 -8.18 -17.88
N ALA A 109 8.24 -7.75 -18.56
CA ALA A 109 7.83 -8.27 -19.87
C ALA A 109 8.28 -7.40 -21.06
N GLU A 110 8.72 -6.15 -20.84
CA GLU A 110 9.01 -5.21 -21.94
C GLU A 110 10.49 -4.78 -22.07
N ASP A 111 11.39 -5.12 -21.15
CA ASP A 111 12.84 -4.91 -21.34
C ASP A 111 13.58 -6.20 -21.74
N PHE A 112 13.09 -6.83 -22.81
CA PHE A 112 13.85 -7.80 -23.62
C PHE A 112 14.68 -7.06 -24.68
N ASP A 113 15.82 -6.51 -24.27
CA ASP A 113 16.92 -6.22 -25.21
C ASP A 113 17.98 -7.33 -25.08
N GLU A 114 17.57 -8.53 -25.48
CA GLU A 114 18.21 -9.83 -25.21
C GLU A 114 19.45 -10.09 -26.10
N ALA A 115 19.76 -9.23 -27.08
CA ALA A 115 20.82 -9.54 -28.06
C ALA A 115 22.21 -9.02 -27.69
N ALA A 116 22.33 -7.94 -26.91
CA ALA A 116 23.63 -7.31 -26.60
C ALA A 116 24.15 -7.63 -25.19
N GLN A 117 23.28 -8.03 -24.26
CA GLN A 117 23.65 -8.30 -22.87
C GLN A 117 24.15 -9.75 -22.66
N ASP A 118 23.69 -10.69 -23.48
CA ASP A 118 23.98 -12.13 -23.31
C ASP A 118 25.47 -12.48 -23.46
N GLU A 119 26.18 -11.75 -24.33
CA GLU A 119 27.63 -11.90 -24.53
C GLU A 119 28.48 -11.46 -23.32
N LEU A 120 27.97 -10.52 -22.52
CA LEU A 120 28.71 -10.00 -21.36
C LEU A 120 28.59 -10.95 -20.17
N TRP A 121 27.37 -11.46 -19.94
CA TRP A 121 27.09 -12.35 -18.81
C TRP A 121 27.75 -13.73 -18.94
N CYS A 122 28.12 -14.16 -20.15
CA CYS A 122 28.89 -15.40 -20.34
C CYS A 122 30.25 -15.42 -19.62
N HIS A 123 30.75 -14.25 -19.18
CA HIS A 123 31.98 -14.12 -18.42
C HIS A 123 31.79 -14.20 -16.90
N VAL A 124 30.54 -14.28 -16.41
CA VAL A 124 30.20 -14.39 -14.99
C VAL A 124 30.05 -15.86 -14.61
N GLY A 125 30.81 -16.31 -13.62
CA GLY A 125 30.72 -17.66 -13.07
C GLY A 125 29.95 -17.71 -11.74
N GLU A 126 29.64 -18.92 -11.29
CA GLU A 126 28.93 -19.16 -10.02
C GLU A 126 29.66 -18.53 -8.81
N ASP A 127 30.99 -18.57 -8.80
CA ASP A 127 31.81 -17.96 -7.75
C ASP A 127 31.69 -16.42 -7.74
N ASP A 128 31.49 -15.80 -8.90
CA ASP A 128 31.29 -14.34 -8.96
C ASP A 128 29.93 -13.96 -8.36
N VAL A 129 28.90 -14.76 -8.62
CA VAL A 129 27.56 -14.59 -8.00
C VAL A 129 27.66 -14.77 -6.48
N LYS A 130 28.34 -15.83 -6.01
CA LYS A 130 28.57 -16.05 -4.58
C LYS A 130 29.31 -14.90 -3.92
N ARG A 131 30.35 -14.35 -4.56
CA ARG A 131 31.04 -13.15 -4.07
C ARG A 131 30.11 -11.93 -4.07
N ALA A 132 29.38 -11.68 -5.16
CA ALA A 132 28.47 -10.55 -5.27
C ALA A 132 27.40 -10.56 -4.16
N LEU A 133 26.87 -11.73 -3.82
CA LEU A 133 25.93 -11.89 -2.70
C LEU A 133 26.51 -11.42 -1.35
N THR A 134 27.82 -11.49 -1.13
CA THR A 134 28.46 -11.02 0.11
C THR A 134 28.48 -9.50 0.26
N PHE A 135 28.34 -8.75 -0.85
CA PHE A 135 28.29 -7.30 -0.85
C PHE A 135 26.88 -6.75 -0.62
N LEU A 136 25.85 -7.59 -0.81
CA LEU A 136 24.48 -7.20 -0.48
C LEU A 136 24.31 -6.99 1.02
N SER A 137 23.42 -6.06 1.38
CA SER A 137 23.05 -5.91 2.79
C SER A 137 22.48 -7.24 3.35
N PRO A 138 22.69 -7.55 4.64
CA PRO A 138 22.28 -8.84 5.22
C PRO A 138 20.81 -9.20 4.99
N ARG A 139 19.94 -8.17 4.94
CA ARG A 139 18.49 -8.34 4.72
C ARG A 139 18.17 -8.71 3.26
N LEU A 140 18.87 -8.13 2.29
CA LEU A 140 18.69 -8.43 0.87
C LEU A 140 19.25 -9.81 0.56
N ARG A 141 20.47 -10.11 1.03
CA ARG A 141 21.11 -11.41 0.88
C ARG A 141 20.23 -12.55 1.39
N LEU A 142 19.78 -12.48 2.65
CA LEU A 142 18.93 -13.51 3.26
C LEU A 142 17.65 -13.73 2.45
N THR A 143 16.99 -12.65 2.01
CA THR A 143 15.75 -12.74 1.24
C THR A 143 16.01 -13.43 -0.10
N PHE A 144 17.11 -13.10 -0.78
CA PHE A 144 17.50 -13.67 -2.06
C PHE A 144 17.91 -15.14 -1.94
N GLU A 145 18.66 -15.52 -0.91
CA GLU A 145 19.05 -16.92 -0.64
C GLU A 145 17.83 -17.82 -0.40
N LEU A 146 16.85 -17.36 0.39
CA LEU A 146 15.61 -18.11 0.62
C LEU A 146 14.80 -18.25 -0.67
N TYR A 147 14.80 -17.23 -1.53
CA TYR A 147 14.16 -17.30 -2.83
C TYR A 147 14.85 -18.32 -3.76
N LEU A 148 16.19 -18.36 -3.79
CA LEU A 148 16.95 -19.35 -4.56
C LEU A 148 16.69 -20.80 -4.10
N GLN A 149 16.32 -20.99 -2.84
CA GLN A 149 15.89 -22.29 -2.30
C GLN A 149 14.45 -22.69 -2.74
N GLY A 150 13.81 -21.89 -3.61
CA GLY A 150 12.47 -22.14 -4.11
C GLY A 150 11.36 -21.78 -3.13
N MET A 151 11.64 -20.98 -2.09
CA MET A 151 10.60 -20.57 -1.15
C MET A 151 9.65 -19.56 -1.77
N SER A 152 8.36 -19.71 -1.46
CA SER A 152 7.35 -18.73 -1.86
C SER A 152 7.48 -17.43 -1.06
N TYR A 153 7.04 -16.30 -1.65
CA TYR A 153 7.13 -14.99 -0.99
C TYR A 153 6.40 -14.96 0.35
N ALA A 154 5.28 -15.67 0.46
CA ALA A 154 4.52 -15.79 1.71
C ALA A 154 5.31 -16.55 2.81
N ARG A 155 6.10 -17.56 2.43
CA ARG A 155 6.96 -18.30 3.35
C ARG A 155 8.15 -17.46 3.80
N ILE A 156 8.82 -16.78 2.86
CA ILE A 156 9.93 -15.86 3.16
C ILE A 156 9.45 -14.73 4.08
N ALA A 157 8.27 -14.18 3.83
CA ALA A 157 7.65 -13.15 4.67
C ALA A 157 7.47 -13.62 6.11
N ARG A 158 6.98 -14.85 6.30
CA ARG A 158 6.84 -15.47 7.62
C ARG A 158 8.18 -15.71 8.31
N GLU A 159 9.18 -16.23 7.61
CA GLU A 159 10.50 -16.53 8.18
C GLU A 159 11.29 -15.26 8.53
N THR A 160 11.13 -14.20 7.75
CA THR A 160 11.87 -12.94 7.94
C THR A 160 11.08 -11.87 8.72
N GLY A 161 9.83 -12.14 9.08
CA GLY A 161 8.98 -11.24 9.86
C GLY A 161 8.56 -9.96 9.12
N VAL A 162 8.51 -9.99 7.78
CA VAL A 162 8.11 -8.84 6.95
C VAL A 162 6.87 -9.14 6.11
N SER A 163 6.30 -8.14 5.44
CA SER A 163 5.16 -8.35 4.55
C SER A 163 5.61 -9.03 3.23
N PRO A 164 4.75 -9.80 2.54
CA PRO A 164 5.05 -10.35 1.21
C PRO A 164 5.44 -9.28 0.18
N GLY A 165 4.87 -8.07 0.26
CA GLY A 165 5.27 -6.95 -0.60
C GLY A 165 6.70 -6.46 -0.30
N THR A 166 7.12 -6.50 0.97
CA THR A 166 8.51 -6.20 1.36
C THR A 166 9.49 -7.25 0.86
N VAL A 167 9.08 -8.52 0.78
CA VAL A 167 9.89 -9.59 0.16
C VAL A 167 10.15 -9.28 -1.31
N GLY A 168 9.09 -8.94 -2.06
CA GLY A 168 9.21 -8.53 -3.47
C GLY A 168 10.19 -7.37 -3.67
N ALA A 169 10.00 -6.28 -2.91
CA ALA A 169 10.89 -5.12 -2.99
C ALA A 169 12.36 -5.46 -2.65
N ARG A 170 12.59 -6.32 -1.65
CA ARG A 170 13.95 -6.78 -1.32
C ARG A 170 14.58 -7.63 -2.42
N LEU A 171 13.80 -8.49 -3.08
CA LEU A 171 14.31 -9.30 -4.20
C LEU A 171 14.65 -8.41 -5.40
N HIS A 172 13.82 -7.42 -5.70
CA HIS A 172 14.10 -6.44 -6.75
C HIS A 172 15.41 -5.68 -6.48
N HIS A 173 15.56 -5.09 -5.29
CA HIS A 173 16.79 -4.37 -4.93
C HIS A 173 18.02 -5.29 -4.94
N ALA A 174 17.89 -6.53 -4.47
CA ALA A 174 18.97 -7.52 -4.56
C ALA A 174 19.38 -7.79 -6.01
N ARG A 175 18.43 -7.95 -6.94
CA ARG A 175 18.73 -8.18 -8.37
C ARG A 175 19.44 -6.98 -9.01
N LEU A 176 18.98 -5.76 -8.73
CA LEU A 176 19.62 -4.54 -9.24
C LEU A 176 21.06 -4.41 -8.74
N GLU A 177 21.29 -4.56 -7.43
CA GLU A 177 22.63 -4.48 -6.84
C GLU A 177 23.55 -5.59 -7.39
N LEU A 178 23.04 -6.82 -7.51
CA LEU A 178 23.80 -7.93 -8.10
C LEU A 178 24.13 -7.66 -9.57
N ARG A 179 23.21 -7.09 -10.36
CA ARG A 179 23.46 -6.76 -11.77
C ARG A 179 24.62 -5.79 -11.91
N GLU A 180 24.65 -4.72 -11.11
CA GLU A 180 25.75 -3.75 -11.17
C GLU A 180 27.09 -4.36 -10.74
N LEU A 181 27.12 -5.11 -9.63
CA LEU A 181 28.33 -5.79 -9.14
C LEU A 181 28.89 -6.81 -10.14
N LEU A 182 28.00 -7.55 -10.79
CA LEU A 182 28.38 -8.58 -11.77
C LEU A 182 28.75 -7.96 -13.11
N ARG A 183 28.16 -6.82 -13.50
CA ARG A 183 28.50 -6.10 -14.71
C ARG A 183 29.95 -5.63 -14.71
N GLU A 184 30.41 -5.04 -13.61
CA GLU A 184 31.82 -4.65 -13.45
C GLU A 184 32.76 -5.85 -13.58
N THR A 185 32.38 -6.97 -12.97
CA THR A 185 33.16 -8.22 -13.02
C THR A 185 33.23 -8.77 -14.45
N ALA A 186 32.10 -8.76 -15.15
CA ALA A 186 31.98 -9.21 -16.53
C ALA A 186 32.77 -8.33 -17.51
N GLU A 187 32.68 -7.01 -17.37
CA GLU A 187 33.41 -6.05 -18.20
C GLU A 187 34.92 -6.16 -18.01
N ARG A 188 35.40 -6.35 -16.78
CA ARG A 188 36.81 -6.59 -16.49
C ARG A 188 37.32 -7.83 -17.22
N ARG A 189 36.60 -8.95 -17.12
CA ARG A 189 36.98 -10.21 -17.79
C ARG A 189 36.88 -10.13 -19.31
N ARG A 190 35.89 -9.40 -19.86
CA ARG A 190 35.78 -9.14 -21.30
C ARG A 190 37.02 -8.39 -21.83
N ARG A 191 37.51 -7.40 -21.07
CA ARG A 191 38.73 -6.64 -21.40
C ARG A 191 39.99 -7.49 -21.31
N GLU A 192 40.09 -8.35 -20.30
CA GLU A 192 41.21 -9.30 -20.14
C GLU A 192 41.28 -10.33 -21.28
N ARG A 193 40.14 -10.80 -21.81
CA ARG A 193 40.07 -11.75 -22.93
C ARG A 193 40.30 -11.14 -24.31
N ARG A 194 40.20 -9.81 -24.45
CA ARG A 194 40.42 -9.07 -25.71
C ARG A 194 41.85 -8.55 -25.86
N ARG A 195 42.71 -8.76 -24.86
CA ARG A 195 44.16 -8.48 -24.90
C ARG A 195 44.92 -9.76 -25.17
#